data_AF-A0A0C2RWF3-F1
#
_entry.id   AF-A0A0C2RWF3-F1
#
_cell.length_a   1.000
_cell.length_b   1.000
_cell.length_c   1.000
_cell.angle_alpha   90.00
_cell.angle_beta   90.00
_cell.angle_gamma   90.00
#
_symmetry.space_group_name_H-M   'P 1'
#
loop_
_entity.id
_entity.type
_entity.pdbx_description
1 polymer ?
#
loop_
_entity_poly.entity_id
_entity_poly.type
_entity_poly.pdbx_seq_one_letter_code
_entity_poly.pdbx_strand_id
1 'polypeptide(L)' 'LAVAFQGILREFGIENKILSVTCDNASNNDTMAENLAETLPSWSVVNRTRCFAHIINL' A
#
# COMPACT_ATOMS: atom_id res chain seq x y z
N LEU A 1 -5.69 8.14 -1.60
CA LEU A 1 -4.80 7.13 -2.23
C LEU A 1 -5.31 5.70 -2.02
N ALA A 2 -5.58 5.28 -0.77
CA ALA A 2 -6.05 3.92 -0.45
C ALA A 2 -7.29 3.48 -1.26
N VAL A 3 -8.33 4.32 -1.31
CA VAL A 3 -9.57 4.04 -2.07
C VAL A 3 -9.30 3.80 -3.56
N ALA A 4 -8.48 4.64 -4.18
CA ALA A 4 -8.13 4.50 -5.60
C ALA A 4 -7.31 3.23 -5.85
N PHE A 5 -6.31 2.95 -5.01
CA PHE A 5 -5.50 1.74 -5.13
C PHE A 5 -6.33 0.48 -4.97
N GLN A 6 -7.19 0.41 -3.94
CA GLN A 6 -8.14 -0.68 -3.77
C GLN A 6 -9.08 -0.86 -4.96
N GLY A 7 -9.57 0.25 -5.54
CA GLY A 7 -10.41 0.22 -6.74
C GLY A 7 -9.73 -0.50 -7.90
N ILE A 8 -8.45 -0.17 -8.15
CA ILE A 8 -7.64 -0.83 -9.18
C ILE A 8 -7.54 -2.33 -8.89
N LEU A 9 -7.23 -2.75 -7.67
CA LEU A 9 -7.09 -4.17 -7.35
C LEU A 9 -8.36 -4.97 -7.57
N ARG A 10 -9.52 -4.39 -7.22
CA ARG A 10 -10.84 -5.01 -7.46
C ARG A 10 -11.17 -5.07 -8.95
N GLU A 11 -10.85 -4.02 -9.70
CA GLU A 11 -11.04 -3.98 -11.15
C GLU A 11 -10.27 -5.12 -11.85
N PHE A 12 -9.06 -5.41 -11.38
CA PHE A 12 -8.25 -6.53 -11.88
C PHE A 12 -8.56 -7.89 -11.23
N GLY A 13 -9.44 -7.95 -10.22
CA GLY A 13 -9.77 -9.19 -9.49
C GLY A 13 -8.58 -9.80 -8.72
N ILE A 14 -7.67 -8.94 -8.24
CA ILE A 14 -6.42 -9.31 -7.55
C ILE A 14 -6.33 -8.78 -6.12
N GLU A 15 -7.43 -8.31 -5.53
CA GLU A 15 -7.48 -7.78 -4.17
C GLU A 15 -7.06 -8.78 -3.08
N ASN A 16 -7.15 -10.09 -3.39
CA ASN A 16 -6.68 -11.18 -2.53
C ASN A 16 -5.31 -11.75 -2.95
N LYS A 17 -4.62 -11.10 -3.88
CA LYS A 17 -3.37 -11.56 -4.50
C LYS A 17 -2.26 -10.52 -4.39
N ILE A 18 -2.21 -9.82 -3.27
CA ILE A 18 -1.12 -8.89 -2.95
C ILE A 18 -0.27 -9.46 -1.82
N LEU A 19 1.05 -9.38 -2.02
CA LEU A 19 2.03 -9.71 -0.99
C LEU A 19 2.75 -8.48 -0.46
N SER A 20 3.17 -7.55 -1.34
CA SER A 20 3.86 -6.33 -0.92
C SER A 20 3.63 -5.20 -1.91
N VAL A 21 3.65 -3.95 -1.41
CA VAL A 21 3.65 -2.73 -2.22
C VAL A 21 4.82 -1.86 -1.78
N THR A 22 5.65 -1.46 -2.74
CA THR A 22 6.71 -0.48 -2.50
C THR A 22 6.20 0.92 -2.80
N CYS A 23 6.33 1.84 -1.85
CA CYS A 23 6.01 3.25 -2.02
C CYS A 23 7.19 4.13 -1.57
N ASP A 24 7.18 5.42 -1.92
CA ASP A 24 8.08 6.39 -1.31
C ASP A 24 7.87 6.45 0.22
N ASN A 25 8.75 7.17 0.91
CA ASN A 25 8.77 7.22 2.37
C ASN A 25 7.90 8.33 2.97
N ALA A 26 7.11 9.06 2.17
CA ALA A 26 6.23 10.11 2.67
C ALA A 26 5.19 9.54 3.64
N SER A 27 4.80 10.35 4.63
CA SER A 27 3.89 9.94 5.72
C SER A 27 2.47 9.65 5.24
N ASN A 28 2.04 10.25 4.11
CA ASN A 28 0.76 9.92 3.49
C ASN A 28 0.63 8.44 3.10
N ASN A 29 1.74 7.77 2.80
CA ASN A 29 1.79 6.35 2.50
C ASN A 29 1.71 5.49 3.78
N ASP A 30 1.98 6.06 4.97
CA ASP A 30 1.70 5.41 6.27
C ASP A 30 0.19 5.30 6.44
N THR A 31 -0.49 6.45 6.34
CA THR A 31 -1.95 6.53 6.41
C THR A 31 -2.61 5.65 5.34
N MET A 32 -2.07 5.59 4.12
CA MET A 32 -2.58 4.69 3.09
C MET A 32 -2.49 3.22 3.54
N ALA A 33 -1.34 2.77 4.03
CA ALA A 33 -1.13 1.38 4.42
C ALA A 33 -2.06 0.95 5.57
N GLU A 34 -2.33 1.86 6.51
CA GLU A 34 -3.29 1.65 7.61
C GLU A 34 -4.71 1.47 7.06
N ASN A 35 -5.19 2.39 6.21
CA ASN A 35 -6.53 2.30 5.61
C ASN A 35 -6.72 1.02 4.75
N LEU A 36 -5.66 0.56 4.08
CA LEU A 36 -5.71 -0.68 3.31
C LEU A 36 -5.80 -1.91 4.22
N ALA A 37 -5.21 -1.89 5.42
CA ALA A 37 -5.27 -3.01 6.37
C ALA A 37 -6.68 -3.23 6.93
N GLU A 38 -7.52 -2.20 6.94
CA GLU A 38 -8.92 -2.29 7.35
C GLU A 38 -9.82 -2.89 6.26
N THR A 39 -9.38 -2.88 4.99
CA THR A 39 -10.30 -3.07 3.85
C THR A 39 -9.84 -4.09 2.81
N LEU A 40 -8.56 -4.47 2.78
CA LEU A 40 -8.01 -5.51 1.90
C LEU A 40 -7.71 -6.79 2.69
N PRO A 41 -8.35 -7.93 2.37
CA PRO A 41 -8.21 -9.16 3.15
C PRO A 41 -6.78 -9.73 3.20
N SER A 42 -6.00 -9.52 2.14
CA SER A 42 -4.63 -10.04 2.01
C SER A 42 -3.55 -9.01 2.33
N TRP A 43 -3.90 -7.92 3.01
CA TRP A 43 -2.97 -6.83 3.33
C TRP A 43 -2.78 -6.65 4.84
N SER A 44 -1.55 -6.30 5.21
CA SER A 44 -1.20 -5.76 6.53
C SER A 44 -0.21 -4.62 6.33
N VAL A 45 -0.08 -3.75 7.33
CA VAL A 45 0.87 -2.62 7.29
C VAL A 45 2.32 -3.06 7.04
N VAL A 46 2.69 -4.27 7.47
CA VAL A 46 4.03 -4.85 7.25
C VAL A 46 4.29 -5.21 5.79
N ASN A 47 3.24 -5.31 4.97
CA ASN A 47 3.35 -5.58 3.54
C ASN A 47 3.79 -4.33 2.76
N ARG A 48 3.85 -3.15 3.39
CA ARG A 48 4.44 -1.97 2.75
C ARG A 48 5.97 -2.04 2.83
N THR A 49 6.61 -2.08 1.67
CA THR A 49 8.05 -1.88 1.54
C THR A 49 8.37 -0.39 1.37
N ARG A 50 9.34 0.11 2.14
CA ARG A 50 9.87 1.48 2.03
C ARG A 50 10.82 1.59 0.85
N CYS A 51 10.81 2.72 0.15
CA CYS A 51 11.71 2.94 -0.98
C CYS A 51 13.11 3.34 -0.49
N PHE A 52 14.12 2.54 -0.84
CA PHE A 52 15.52 2.85 -0.52
C PHE A 52 15.99 4.18 -1.14
N ALA A 53 15.59 4.47 -2.38
CA ALA A 53 15.96 5.72 -3.06
C ALA A 53 15.41 6.99 -2.37
N HIS A 54 14.32 6.86 -1.60
CA HIS A 54 13.72 7.96 -0.84
C HIS A 54 14.25 8.06 0.61
N ILE A 55 15.33 7.37 0.96
CA ILE A 55 16.03 7.59 2.24
C ILE A 55 16.81 8.92 2.21
N ILE A 56 17.24 9.36 1.03
CA ILE A 56 18.09 10.55 0.85
C ILE A 56 17.27 11.86 0.87
N ASN A 57 15.94 11.77 0.69
CA ASN A 57 15.07 12.93 0.48
C ASN A 57 13.78 12.80 1.32
N LEU A 58 13.92 12.86 2.65
CA LEU A 58 12.83 12.91 3.63
C LEU A 58 12.42 14.36 3.92
#